data_AF-B6B8Q0-F1
#
_entry.id   AF-B6B8Q0-F1
#
_cell.length_a   1.000
_cell.length_b   1.000
_cell.length_c   1.000
_cell.angle_alpha   90.00
_cell.angle_beta   90.00
_cell.angle_gamma   90.00
#
_symmetry.space_group_name_H-M   'P 1'
#
loop_
_entity.id
_entity.type
_entity.pdbx_description
1 polymer ?
#
loop_
_entity_poly.entity_id
_entity_poly.type
_entity_poly.pdbx_seq_one_letter_code
_entity_poly.pdbx_strand_id
1 'polypeptide(L)' 'MTPRPSWRLLAALYPFGAGAAAVNIFFASLIASWIGWRVLTPYESVAWGLLLGLPLTYVFAGHIERLKQQADGG' A
#
# COMPACT_ATOMS: atom_id res chain seq x y z
N MET A 1 5.00 -2.32 -25.38
CA MET A 1 6.13 -2.52 -24.45
C MET A 1 5.73 -1.93 -23.12
N THR A 2 5.40 -2.74 -22.11
CA THR A 2 4.97 -2.26 -20.79
C THR A 2 6.15 -1.57 -20.08
N PRO A 3 6.06 -0.27 -19.75
CA PRO A 3 7.16 0.49 -19.15
C PRO A 3 7.37 0.09 -17.69
N ARG A 4 8.12 -0.99 -17.48
CA ARG A 4 8.47 -1.52 -16.16
C ARG A 4 8.92 -0.39 -15.21
N PRO A 5 8.24 -0.18 -14.06
CA PRO A 5 8.64 0.83 -13.11
C PRO A 5 10.07 0.55 -12.64
N SER A 6 10.90 1.60 -12.64
CA SER A 6 12.30 1.50 -12.21
C SER A 6 12.36 0.95 -10.78
N TRP A 7 13.23 -0.02 -10.54
CA TRP A 7 13.45 -0.61 -9.21
C TRP A 7 13.74 0.44 -8.13
N ARG A 8 14.36 1.58 -8.48
CA ARG A 8 14.59 2.71 -7.56
C ARG A 8 13.30 3.39 -7.14
N LEU A 9 12.33 3.51 -8.04
CA LEU A 9 11.02 4.09 -7.75
C LEU A 9 10.22 3.16 -6.83
N LEU A 10 10.22 1.86 -7.14
CA LEU A 10 9.58 0.85 -6.30
C LEU A 10 10.18 0.82 -4.90
N ALA A 11 11.52 0.82 -4.78
CA ALA A 11 12.20 0.81 -3.49
C ALA A 11 11.94 2.10 -2.67
N ALA A 12 11.85 3.26 -3.31
CA ALA A 12 11.52 4.52 -2.63
C ALA A 12 10.05 4.60 -2.20
N LEU A 13 9.14 4.06 -3.02
CA LEU A 13 7.71 4.10 -2.76
C LEU A 13 7.26 3.03 -1.76
N TYR A 14 7.98 1.91 -1.69
CA TYR A 14 7.68 0.80 -0.79
C TYR A 14 7.58 1.18 0.70
N PRO A 15 8.54 1.90 1.33
CA PRO A 15 8.42 2.28 2.74
C PRO A 15 7.25 3.25 2.98
N PHE A 16 6.95 4.11 2.01
CA PHE A 16 5.78 5.00 2.09
C PHE A 16 4.46 4.21 1.98
N GLY A 17 4.37 3.28 1.04
CA GLY A 17 3.19 2.43 0.86
C GLY A 17 2.96 1.50 2.05
N ALA A 18 4.02 0.83 2.52
CA ALA A 18 3.97 -0.03 3.70
C ALA A 18 3.64 0.75 4.98
N GLY A 19 4.23 1.94 5.16
CA GLY A 19 3.92 2.82 6.28
C GLY A 19 2.46 3.30 6.26
N ALA A 20 1.97 3.75 5.10
CA ALA A 20 0.59 4.16 4.92
C ALA A 20 -0.39 3.00 5.19
N ALA A 21 -0.07 1.79 4.71
CA ALA A 21 -0.88 0.60 4.97
C ALA A 21 -0.87 0.22 6.46
N ALA A 22 0.28 0.25 7.12
CA ALA A 22 0.40 -0.05 8.54
C ALA A 22 -0.45 0.89 9.41
N VAL A 23 -0.39 2.20 9.14
CA VAL A 23 -1.18 3.20 9.86
C VAL A 23 -2.68 3.02 9.60
N ASN A 24 -3.08 2.76 8.34
CA ASN A 24 -4.48 2.51 8.01
C ASN A 24 -5.03 1.23 8.66
N ILE A 25 -4.24 0.16 8.73
CA ILE A 25 -4.66 -1.09 9.39
C ILE A 25 -4.80 -0.88 10.90
N PHE A 26 -3.89 -0.12 11.51
CA PHE A 26 -4.01 0.25 12.91
C PHE A 26 -5.31 1.02 13.16
N PHE A 27 -5.60 2.06 12.37
CA PHE A 27 -6.84 2.83 12.47
C PHE A 27 -8.09 1.98 12.20
N ALA A 28 -8.05 1.10 11.19
CA ALA A 28 -9.15 0.17 10.91
C ALA A 28 -9.42 -0.76 12.10
N SER A 29 -8.37 -1.20 12.82
CA SER A 29 -8.52 -2.01 14.02
C SER A 29 -9.20 -1.24 15.17
N LEU A 30 -8.98 0.08 15.28
CA LEU A 30 -9.66 0.92 16.26
C LEU A 30 -11.16 1.05 15.93
N ILE A 31 -11.50 1.20 14.65
CA ILE A 31 -12.90 1.26 14.20
C ILE A 31 -13.58 -0.11 14.41
N ALA A 32 -12.91 -1.20 14.03
CA ALA A 32 -13.42 -2.55 14.22
C ALA A 32 -13.62 -2.86 15.72
N SER A 33 -12.81 -2.27 16.60
CA SER A 33 -12.98 -2.40 18.05
C SER A 33 -14.33 -1.91 18.56
N TRP A 34 -15.00 -1.00 17.84
CA TRP A 34 -16.35 -0.55 18.20
C TRP A 34 -17.41 -1.64 18.04
N ILE A 35 -17.12 -2.68 17.25
CA ILE A 35 -17.99 -3.85 17.03
C ILE A 35 -17.55 -5.03 17.94
N GLY A 36 -16.63 -4.80 18.89
CA GLY A 36 -16.11 -5.81 19.81
C GLY A 36 -14.90 -6.59 19.27
N TRP A 37 -14.32 -6.14 18.15
CA TRP A 37 -13.09 -6.72 17.62
C TRP A 37 -11.86 -6.34 18.45
N ARG A 38 -10.80 -7.16 18.40
CA ARG A 38 -9.56 -6.89 19.14
C ARG A 38 -8.75 -5.79 18.45
N VAL A 39 -8.33 -4.77 19.19
CA VAL A 39 -7.39 -3.75 18.70
C VAL A 39 -6.07 -4.44 18.37
N LEU A 40 -5.57 -4.25 17.14
CA LEU A 40 -4.27 -4.80 16.76
C LEU A 40 -3.18 -4.01 17.47
N THR A 41 -2.15 -4.71 17.95
CA THR A 41 -0.96 -4.04 18.46
C THR A 41 -0.23 -3.28 17.33
N PRO A 42 0.56 -2.23 17.65
CA PRO A 42 1.33 -1.50 16.64
C PRO A 42 2.24 -2.42 15.82
N TYR A 43 2.84 -3.44 16.45
CA TYR A 43 3.68 -4.44 15.79
C TYR A 43 2.89 -5.31 14.80
N GLU A 44 1.70 -5.78 15.19
CA GLU A 44 0.82 -6.54 14.29
C GLU A 44 0.36 -5.66 13.13
N SER A 45 0.04 -4.39 13.38
CA SER A 45 -0.39 -3.46 12.33
C SER A 45 0.73 -3.18 11.32
N VAL A 46 1.98 -3.08 11.77
CA VAL A 46 3.14 -2.94 10.88
C VAL A 46 3.40 -4.23 10.09
N ALA A 47 3.28 -5.41 10.72
CA ALA A 47 3.44 -6.68 10.02
C ALA A 47 2.37 -6.87 8.92
N TRP A 48 1.10 -6.58 9.26
CA TRP A 48 0.00 -6.59 8.30
C TRP A 48 0.14 -5.49 7.25
N GLY A 49 0.63 -4.30 7.62
CA GLY A 49 0.92 -3.21 6.70
C GLY A 49 2.06 -3.51 5.73
N LEU A 50 3.03 -4.31 6.14
CA LEU A 50 4.11 -4.76 5.27
C LEU A 50 3.60 -5.84 4.29
N LEU A 51 2.81 -6.81 4.80
CA LEU A 51 2.22 -7.89 4.00
C LEU A 51 1.17 -7.37 3.00
N LEU A 52 0.28 -6.47 3.43
CA LEU A 52 -0.76 -5.87 2.60
C LEU A 52 -0.27 -4.62 1.85
N GLY A 53 0.82 -4.01 2.29
CA GLY A 53 1.49 -2.92 1.58
C GLY A 53 2.08 -3.39 0.26
N LEU A 54 2.58 -4.62 0.17
CA LEU A 54 3.04 -5.23 -1.09
C LEU A 54 1.97 -5.23 -2.20
N PRO A 55 0.79 -5.85 -2.02
CA PRO A 55 -0.26 -5.85 -3.04
C PRO A 55 -0.80 -4.44 -3.27
N LEU A 56 -0.92 -3.60 -2.24
CA LEU A 56 -1.37 -2.23 -2.41
C LEU A 56 -0.41 -1.41 -3.28
N THR A 57 0.90 -1.56 -3.05
CA THR A 57 1.95 -0.89 -3.85
C THR A 57 1.96 -1.42 -5.29
N TYR A 58 1.71 -2.72 -5.49
CA TYR A 58 1.65 -3.33 -6.82
C TYR A 58 0.44 -2.81 -7.63
N VAL A 59 -0.74 -2.74 -7.01
CA VAL A 59 -1.95 -2.19 -7.63
C VAL A 59 -1.77 -0.70 -7.92
N PHE A 60 -1.19 0.07 -7.00
CA PHE A 60 -0.94 1.49 -7.18
C PHE A 60 0.09 1.78 -8.28
N ALA A 61 1.17 1.00 -8.34
CA ALA A 61 2.17 1.09 -9.40
C ALA A 61 1.54 0.79 -10.78
N GLY A 62 0.72 -0.26 -10.87
CA GLY A 62 -0.02 -0.56 -12.10
C GLY A 62 -1.03 0.53 -12.49
N HIS A 63 -1.68 1.16 -11.50
CA HIS A 63 -2.61 2.26 -11.75
C HIS A 63 -1.90 3.52 -12.29
N ILE A 64 -0.75 3.88 -11.69
CA ILE A 64 0.10 4.98 -12.15
C ILE A 64 0.62 4.71 -13.56
N GLU A 65 1.07 3.49 -13.85
CA GLU A 65 1.57 3.11 -15.18
C GLU A 65 0.47 3.20 -16.25
N ARG A 66 -0.76 2.82 -15.89
CA ARG A 66 -1.95 2.97 -16.75
C ARG A 66 -2.33 4.43 -16.99
N LEU A 67 -2.27 5.28 -15.95
CA LEU A 67 -2.47 6.74 -16.08
C LEU A 67 -1.39 7.38 -16.96
N LYS A 68 -0.14 6.93 -16.81
CA LYS A 68 0.97 7.43 -17.61
C LYS A 68 0.84 7.04 -19.08
N GLN A 69 0.41 5.82 -19.38
CA GLN A 69 0.06 5.40 -20.75
C GLN A 69 -1.12 6.18 -21.34
N GLN A 70 -2.11 6.55 -20.51
CA GLN A 70 -3.23 7.38 -20.95
C GLN A 70 -2.82 8.84 -21.22
N ALA A 71 -1.87 9.37 -20.44
CA ALA A 71 -1.35 10.73 -20.57
C ALA A 71 -0.36 10.88 -21.74
N ASP A 72 0.47 9.86 -22.00
CA ASP A 72 1.40 9.84 -23.15
C ASP A 72 0.68 9.65 -24.50
N GLY A 73 -0.63 9.42 -24.50
CA GLY A 73 -1.46 9.36 -25.70
C GLY A 73 -1.30 8.04 -26.47
N GLY A 74 -2.43 7.38 -26.73
CA GLY A 74 -2.56 6.63 -27.97
C GLY A 74 -2.53 7.56 -29.18
#